data_AF-A0A520Y0T7-F1
#
_entry.id   AF-A0A520Y0T7-F1
#
_cell.length_a   1.000
_cell.length_b   1.000
_cell.length_c   1.000
_cell.angle_alpha   90.00
_cell.angle_beta   90.00
_cell.angle_gamma   90.00
#
_symmetry.space_group_name_H-M   'P 1'
#
loop_
_entity.id
_entity.type
_entity.pdbx_description
1 polymer ?
#
loop_
_entity_poly.entity_id
_entity_poly.type
_entity_poly.pdbx_seq_one_letter_code
_entity_poly.pdbx_strand_id
1 'polypeptide(L)'
;NKVSGMIAPIGTHLADPIERLEFVHHTMEIARDTHQATPATMLQDFAEFAPPAIAARAARLAYRNGRGGRWTPFNLVISNVPGPHFPLYLAGAQLEGHYPVSAITDGAALNITLHSYLGQLCFGLVADRDLVPDLATILDSIHDEVAQLEGFLL
;
A
#
# COMPACT_ATOMS: atom_id res chain seq x y z
N ASN A 1 -2.73 16.89 -4.54
CA ASN A 1 -2.47 15.70 -3.71
C ASN A 1 -1.06 15.75 -3.14
N LYS A 2 -0.92 15.70 -1.82
CA LYS A 2 0.36 15.44 -1.16
C LYS A 2 0.44 13.93 -0.96
N VAL A 3 1.37 13.27 -1.66
CA VAL A 3 1.66 11.85 -1.44
C VAL A 3 2.68 11.78 -0.31
N SER A 4 2.34 11.06 0.77
CA SER A 4 3.26 10.73 1.85
C SER A 4 3.47 9.22 1.86
N GLY A 5 4.67 8.78 2.16
CA GLY A 5 5.04 7.36 2.19
C GLY A 5 5.99 7.10 3.34
N MET A 6 5.64 6.12 4.18
CA MET A 6 6.44 5.69 5.33
C MET A 6 6.66 4.17 5.25
N ILE A 7 7.72 3.70 5.92
CA ILE A 7 7.98 2.28 6.10
C ILE A 7 7.68 1.97 7.56
N ALA A 8 6.79 1.01 7.79
CA ALA A 8 6.42 0.54 9.11
C ALA A 8 6.25 -0.99 9.09
N PRO A 9 6.65 -1.69 10.16
CA PRO A 9 6.36 -3.12 10.31
C PRO A 9 4.85 -3.35 10.52
N ILE A 10 4.31 -4.43 9.96
CA ILE A 10 2.86 -4.75 10.00
C ILE A 10 2.50 -5.87 11.00
N GLY A 11 3.39 -6.22 11.93
CA GLY A 11 3.06 -7.11 13.06
C GLY A 11 2.80 -8.58 12.72
N THR A 12 3.24 -9.09 11.56
CA THR A 12 2.97 -10.48 11.10
C THR A 12 3.57 -11.59 11.99
N HIS A 13 4.41 -11.25 12.96
CA HIS A 13 4.99 -12.19 13.92
C HIS A 13 4.15 -12.37 15.19
N LEU A 14 3.12 -11.53 15.37
CA LEU A 14 2.22 -11.56 16.52
C LEU A 14 1.00 -12.40 16.15
N ALA A 15 0.65 -13.38 16.99
CA ALA A 15 -0.49 -14.27 16.75
C ALA A 15 -1.82 -13.63 17.18
N ASP A 16 -1.83 -12.96 18.34
CA ASP A 16 -3.02 -12.30 18.86
C ASP A 16 -3.41 -11.08 18.00
N PRO A 17 -4.68 -10.98 17.54
CA PRO A 17 -5.13 -9.92 16.64
C PRO A 17 -5.16 -8.54 17.32
N ILE A 18 -5.42 -8.47 18.62
CA ILE A 18 -5.44 -7.21 19.37
C ILE A 18 -4.01 -6.71 19.57
N GLU A 19 -3.09 -7.59 20.00
CA GLU A 19 -1.67 -7.25 20.10
C GLU A 19 -1.11 -6.79 18.75
N ARG A 20 -1.49 -7.45 17.65
CA ARG A 20 -1.09 -7.07 16.30
C ARG A 20 -1.63 -5.70 15.91
N LEU A 21 -2.90 -5.40 16.19
CA LEU A 21 -3.51 -4.10 15.91
C LEU A 21 -2.83 -2.97 16.71
N GLU A 22 -2.63 -3.18 18.01
CA GLU A 22 -1.95 -2.22 18.89
C GLU A 22 -0.51 -1.96 18.44
N PHE A 23 0.23 -3.03 18.09
CA PHE A 23 1.59 -2.92 17.56
C PHE A 23 1.62 -2.11 16.25
N VAL A 24 0.73 -2.40 15.31
CA VAL A 24 0.67 -1.67 14.03
C VAL A 24 0.29 -0.21 14.25
N HIS A 25 -0.67 0.06 15.14
CA HIS A 25 -1.05 1.42 15.49
C HIS A 25 0.16 2.21 16.03
N HIS A 26 0.85 1.67 17.02
CA HIS A 26 2.00 2.30 17.64
C HIS A 26 3.16 2.54 16.66
N THR A 27 3.49 1.54 15.84
CA THR A 27 4.59 1.65 14.87
C THR A 27 4.26 2.65 13.75
N MET A 28 3.00 2.76 13.35
CA MET A 28 2.53 3.76 12.39
C MET A 28 2.54 5.19 12.95
N GLU A 29 2.31 5.37 14.26
CA GLU A 29 2.51 6.67 14.93
C GLU A 29 3.99 7.08 14.89
N ILE A 30 4.90 6.19 15.31
CA ILE A 30 6.34 6.45 15.28
C ILE A 30 6.80 6.78 13.84
N ALA A 31 6.36 5.99 12.86
CA ALA A 31 6.77 6.18 11.47
C ALA A 31 6.27 7.52 10.90
N ARG A 32 5.06 7.95 11.29
CA ARG A 32 4.50 9.25 10.92
C ARG A 32 5.25 10.41 11.56
N ASP A 33 5.59 10.31 12.84
CA ASP A 33 6.36 11.36 13.55
C ASP A 33 7.77 11.49 12.97
N THR A 34 8.42 10.35 12.69
CA THR A 34 9.72 10.31 12.03
C THR A 34 9.67 10.87 10.61
N HIS A 35 8.60 10.58 9.86
CA HIS A 35 8.38 11.15 8.52
C HIS A 35 8.21 12.67 8.59
N GLN A 36 7.38 13.17 9.50
CA GLN A 36 7.19 14.63 9.68
C GLN A 36 8.48 15.34 10.09
N ALA A 37 9.38 14.65 10.81
CA ALA A 37 10.71 15.15 11.16
C ALA A 37 11.73 15.04 10.01
N THR A 38 11.45 14.24 8.98
CA THR A 38 12.33 14.04 7.82
C THR A 38 11.94 15.02 6.71
N PRO A 39 12.82 15.95 6.30
CA PRO A 39 12.51 16.88 5.22
C PRO A 39 12.08 16.14 3.96
N ALA A 40 10.97 16.56 3.34
CA ALA A 40 10.47 16.03 2.06
C ALA A 40 11.51 16.07 0.93
N THR A 41 12.59 16.82 1.14
CA THR A 41 13.74 16.92 0.25
C THR A 41 14.44 15.58 0.07
N MET A 42 14.57 14.68 1.06
CA MET A 42 15.35 13.44 0.84
C MET A 42 14.79 12.48 -0.22
N LEU A 43 13.46 12.47 -0.44
CA LEU A 43 12.83 11.72 -1.54
C LEU A 43 12.91 12.46 -2.89
N GLN A 44 13.04 13.78 -2.87
CA GLN A 44 13.22 14.63 -4.04
C GLN A 44 14.70 14.72 -4.48
N ASP A 45 15.63 14.66 -3.52
CA ASP A 45 17.08 14.78 -3.69
C ASP A 45 17.65 13.60 -4.51
N PHE A 46 16.99 12.44 -4.48
CA PHE A 46 17.33 11.30 -5.35
C PHE A 46 16.81 11.46 -6.79
N ALA A 47 15.74 12.24 -7.00
CA ALA A 47 15.18 12.53 -8.32
C ALA A 47 15.88 13.71 -9.00
N GLU A 48 16.55 14.58 -8.24
CA GLU A 48 17.26 15.76 -8.76
C GLU A 48 18.64 15.47 -9.37
N PHE A 49 19.24 14.30 -9.13
CA PHE A 49 20.62 14.04 -9.56
C PHE A 49 20.77 13.59 -11.03
N ALA A 50 19.69 13.49 -11.81
CA ALA A 50 19.76 13.22 -13.24
C ALA A 50 18.54 13.76 -13.99
N PRO A 51 18.69 14.30 -15.21
CA PRO A 51 17.56 14.59 -16.10
C PRO A 51 16.59 13.38 -16.14
N PRO A 52 15.26 13.58 -16.11
CA PRO A 52 14.28 12.49 -16.01
C PRO A 52 14.48 11.37 -17.05
N ALA A 53 14.96 11.71 -18.24
CA ALA A 53 15.29 10.74 -19.29
C ALA A 53 16.50 9.84 -18.94
N ILE A 54 17.50 10.36 -18.26
CA ILE A 54 18.67 9.60 -17.79
C ILE A 54 18.26 8.74 -16.60
N ALA A 55 17.52 9.28 -15.63
CA ALA A 55 16.97 8.52 -14.52
C ALA A 55 16.09 7.37 -15.01
N ALA A 56 15.18 7.61 -15.96
CA ALA A 56 14.34 6.58 -16.55
C ALA A 56 15.14 5.49 -17.29
N ARG A 57 16.21 5.86 -18.01
CA ARG A 57 17.09 4.88 -18.67
C ARG A 57 17.91 4.07 -17.68
N ALA A 58 18.46 4.70 -16.64
CA ALA A 58 19.20 4.03 -15.58
C ALA A 58 18.29 3.07 -14.81
N ALA A 59 17.07 3.50 -14.46
CA ALA A 59 16.06 2.66 -13.85
C ALA A 59 15.73 1.45 -14.74
N ARG A 60 15.43 1.67 -16.03
CA ARG A 60 15.18 0.57 -16.99
C ARG A 60 16.36 -0.41 -17.06
N LEU A 61 17.60 0.07 -17.05
CA LEU A 61 18.77 -0.79 -17.08
C LEU A 61 18.95 -1.57 -15.77
N ALA A 62 18.67 -0.96 -14.62
CA ALA A 62 18.70 -1.62 -13.32
C ALA A 62 17.64 -2.74 -13.24
N TYR A 63 16.40 -2.46 -13.67
CA TYR A 63 15.33 -3.46 -13.77
C TYR A 63 15.70 -4.61 -14.73
N ARG A 64 16.16 -4.30 -15.95
CA ARG A 64 16.57 -5.31 -16.94
C ARG A 64 17.69 -6.24 -16.46
N ASN A 65 18.54 -5.76 -15.56
CA ASN A 65 19.66 -6.53 -15.02
C ASN A 65 19.32 -7.25 -13.70
N GLY A 66 18.04 -7.32 -13.30
CA GLY A 66 17.60 -7.95 -12.05
C GLY A 66 18.10 -7.25 -10.79
N ARG A 67 18.58 -6.01 -10.92
CA ARG A 67 19.08 -5.18 -9.81
C ARG A 67 18.03 -4.22 -9.26
N GLY A 68 16.88 -4.10 -9.94
CA GLY A 68 15.79 -3.21 -9.55
C GLY A 68 15.18 -3.55 -8.18
N GLY A 69 14.99 -4.84 -7.88
CA GLY A 69 14.38 -5.29 -6.63
C GLY A 69 15.36 -5.59 -5.48
N ARG A 70 16.67 -5.55 -5.71
CA ARG A 70 17.67 -6.03 -4.74
C ARG A 70 17.88 -5.10 -3.54
N TRP A 71 17.27 -3.93 -3.57
CA TRP A 71 17.42 -2.85 -2.59
C TRP A 71 16.09 -2.35 -2.05
N THR A 72 14.98 -3.04 -2.35
CA THR A 72 13.66 -2.64 -1.87
C THR A 72 13.60 -2.90 -0.36
N PRO A 73 13.53 -1.86 0.49
CA PRO A 73 13.59 -2.01 1.95
C PRO A 73 12.25 -2.47 2.56
N PHE A 74 11.30 -2.89 1.72
CA PHE A 74 9.95 -3.28 2.11
C PHE A 74 9.52 -4.51 1.30
N ASN A 75 8.59 -5.29 1.86
CA ASN A 75 8.05 -6.51 1.25
C ASN A 75 6.68 -6.30 0.58
N LEU A 76 5.96 -5.24 0.96
CA LEU A 76 4.58 -4.97 0.56
C LEU A 76 4.38 -3.45 0.49
N VAL A 77 3.57 -3.02 -0.47
CA VAL A 77 3.05 -1.65 -0.54
C VAL A 77 1.58 -1.65 -0.17
N ILE A 78 1.22 -0.81 0.80
CA ILE A 78 -0.17 -0.53 1.17
C ILE A 78 -0.44 0.95 0.93
N SER A 79 -1.43 1.27 0.11
CA SER A 79 -1.86 2.65 -0.16
C SER A 79 -3.29 2.86 0.28
N ASN A 80 -3.59 4.01 0.88
CA ASN A 80 -4.95 4.38 1.28
C ASN A 80 -5.29 5.73 0.65
N VAL A 81 -6.29 5.75 -0.23
CA VAL A 81 -6.77 6.94 -0.91
C VAL A 81 -8.19 7.24 -0.41
N PRO A 82 -8.37 8.25 0.45
CA PRO A 82 -9.70 8.68 0.87
C PRO A 82 -10.53 9.13 -0.34
N GLY A 83 -11.70 8.54 -0.51
CA GLY A 83 -12.65 8.94 -1.55
C GLY A 83 -13.90 9.63 -0.98
N PRO A 84 -14.88 9.93 -1.83
CA PRO A 84 -16.03 10.74 -1.46
C PRO A 84 -17.03 9.98 -0.58
N HIS A 85 -17.60 10.70 0.38
CA HIS A 85 -18.71 10.24 1.24
C HIS A 85 -20.09 10.55 0.66
N PHE A 86 -20.17 10.89 -0.62
CA PHE A 86 -21.41 11.21 -1.34
C PHE A 86 -21.48 10.39 -2.64
N PRO A 87 -22.69 10.08 -3.15
CA PRO A 87 -22.83 9.20 -4.30
C PRO A 87 -22.34 9.88 -5.57
N LEU A 88 -21.60 9.13 -6.39
CA LEU A 88 -21.16 9.55 -7.72
C LEU A 88 -22.01 8.88 -8.79
N TYR A 89 -22.17 9.57 -9.93
CA TYR A 89 -22.96 9.07 -11.06
C TYR A 89 -22.22 9.30 -12.38
N LEU A 90 -22.37 8.37 -13.31
CA LEU A 90 -21.95 8.49 -14.70
C LEU A 90 -23.16 8.25 -15.60
N ALA A 91 -23.58 9.27 -16.35
CA ALA A 91 -24.74 9.20 -17.25
C ALA A 91 -26.02 8.62 -16.60
N GLY A 92 -26.25 8.94 -15.32
CA GLY A 92 -27.41 8.46 -14.55
C GLY A 92 -27.21 7.11 -13.85
N ALA A 93 -26.13 6.37 -14.13
CA ALA A 93 -25.77 5.17 -13.38
C ALA A 93 -24.98 5.55 -12.12
N GLN A 94 -25.39 5.05 -10.96
CA GLN A 94 -24.66 5.27 -9.71
C GLN A 94 -23.39 4.42 -9.67
N LEU A 95 -22.29 5.00 -9.21
CA LEU A 95 -21.08 4.24 -8.87
C LEU A 95 -21.36 3.41 -7.61
N GLU A 96 -21.10 2.10 -7.67
CA GLU A 96 -21.30 1.18 -6.54
C GLU A 96 -20.01 0.91 -5.76
N GLY A 97 -18.86 1.01 -6.42
CA GLY A 97 -17.56 0.78 -5.80
C GLY A 97 -16.42 1.26 -6.69
N HIS A 98 -15.27 1.54 -6.08
CA HIS A 98 -14.07 1.96 -6.79
C HIS A 98 -12.90 1.12 -6.30
N TYR A 99 -12.52 0.11 -7.08
CA TYR A 99 -11.46 -0.84 -6.77
C TYR A 99 -10.18 -0.45 -7.51
N PRO A 100 -9.15 0.07 -6.82
CA PRO A 100 -7.95 0.55 -7.49
C PRO A 100 -7.14 -0.59 -8.10
N VAL A 101 -6.61 -0.39 -9.31
CA VAL A 101 -5.62 -1.28 -9.92
C VAL A 101 -4.27 -0.58 -9.89
N SER A 102 -3.40 -1.02 -8.99
CA SER A 102 -2.07 -0.46 -8.79
C SER A 102 -1.01 -1.20 -9.61
N ALA A 103 0.25 -0.78 -9.46
CA ALA A 103 1.39 -1.42 -10.10
C ALA A 103 2.24 -2.18 -9.07
N ILE A 104 2.83 -3.29 -9.53
CA ILE A 104 3.87 -4.04 -8.84
C ILE A 104 5.21 -3.82 -9.54
N THR A 105 6.31 -4.07 -8.83
CA THR A 105 7.68 -3.93 -9.34
C THR A 105 8.54 -5.07 -8.82
N ASP A 106 9.68 -5.33 -9.47
CA ASP A 106 10.68 -6.24 -8.94
C ASP A 106 10.99 -5.92 -7.46
N GLY A 107 10.95 -6.93 -6.59
CA GLY A 107 11.14 -6.78 -5.14
C GLY A 107 9.90 -6.43 -4.33
N ALA A 108 8.76 -6.13 -4.98
CA ALA A 108 7.46 -5.93 -4.33
C ALA A 108 6.35 -6.54 -5.20
N ALA A 109 6.17 -7.86 -5.05
CA ALA A 109 5.30 -8.67 -5.88
C ALA A 109 3.80 -8.56 -5.51
N LEU A 110 3.46 -7.91 -4.40
CA LEU A 110 2.11 -7.66 -3.93
C LEU A 110 1.92 -6.17 -3.64
N ASN A 111 0.79 -5.63 -4.07
CA ASN A 111 0.34 -4.29 -3.76
C ASN A 111 -1.13 -4.33 -3.29
N ILE A 112 -1.41 -3.67 -2.17
CA ILE A 112 -2.77 -3.47 -1.64
C ILE A 112 -3.07 -1.98 -1.71
N THR A 113 -4.11 -1.60 -2.44
CA THR A 113 -4.56 -0.21 -2.52
C THR A 113 -6.02 -0.10 -2.11
N LEU A 114 -6.29 0.70 -1.10
CA LEU A 114 -7.61 0.97 -0.58
C LEU A 114 -8.13 2.29 -1.14
N HIS A 115 -9.43 2.30 -1.43
CA HIS A 115 -10.16 3.53 -1.70
C HIS A 115 -11.48 3.52 -0.93
N SER A 116 -11.78 4.57 -0.16
CA SER A 116 -13.06 4.68 0.53
C SER A 116 -14.14 5.27 -0.38
N TYR A 117 -15.35 4.72 -0.37
CA TYR A 117 -16.49 5.25 -1.12
C TYR A 117 -17.79 4.95 -0.37
N LEU A 118 -18.62 5.95 -0.14
CA LEU A 118 -19.92 5.80 0.55
C LEU A 118 -19.86 5.00 1.87
N GLY A 119 -18.82 5.21 2.67
CA GLY A 119 -18.63 4.50 3.95
C GLY A 119 -18.12 3.07 3.81
N GLN A 120 -17.87 2.60 2.60
CA GLN A 120 -17.21 1.33 2.32
C GLN A 120 -15.72 1.54 2.07
N LEU A 121 -14.91 0.54 2.41
CA LEU A 121 -13.51 0.45 2.00
C LEU A 121 -13.42 -0.55 0.83
N CYS A 122 -13.03 -0.06 -0.35
CA CYS A 122 -12.80 -0.90 -1.52
C CYS A 122 -11.32 -1.30 -1.58
N PHE A 123 -11.04 -2.60 -1.54
CA PHE A 123 -9.69 -3.15 -1.58
C PHE A 123 -9.32 -3.59 -3.00
N GLY A 124 -8.24 -3.03 -3.54
CA GLY A 124 -7.61 -3.45 -4.78
C GLY A 124 -6.32 -4.20 -4.49
N LEU A 125 -6.27 -5.48 -4.85
CA LEU A 125 -5.09 -6.33 -4.70
C LEU A 125 -4.51 -6.62 -6.09
N VAL A 126 -3.24 -6.27 -6.29
CA VAL A 126 -2.50 -6.57 -7.53
C VAL A 126 -1.24 -7.33 -7.16
N ALA A 127 -1.03 -8.48 -7.77
CA ALA A 127 0.14 -9.30 -7.50
C ALA A 127 0.68 -10.00 -8.75
N ASP A 128 1.96 -10.38 -8.68
CA ASP A 128 2.54 -11.31 -9.63
C ASP A 128 1.98 -12.71 -9.38
N ARG A 129 1.40 -13.32 -10.42
CA ARG A 129 0.69 -14.61 -10.30
C ARG A 129 1.61 -15.76 -9.90
N ASP A 130 2.87 -15.73 -10.32
CA ASP A 130 3.82 -16.82 -10.09
C ASP A 130 4.46 -16.70 -8.70
N LEU A 131 4.60 -15.47 -8.18
CA LEU A 131 5.19 -15.21 -6.87
C LEU A 131 4.15 -15.18 -5.72
N VAL A 132 2.89 -14.87 -6.01
CA VAL A 132 1.78 -14.81 -5.04
C VAL A 132 0.58 -15.60 -5.57
N PRO A 133 0.68 -16.95 -5.59
CA PRO A 133 -0.35 -17.81 -6.19
C PRO A 133 -1.67 -17.84 -5.38
N ASP A 134 -1.63 -17.41 -4.13
CA ASP A 134 -2.68 -17.47 -3.11
C ASP A 134 -3.36 -16.11 -2.85
N LEU A 135 -3.38 -15.22 -3.87
CA LEU A 135 -3.96 -13.87 -3.74
C LEU A 135 -5.41 -13.86 -3.22
N ALA A 136 -6.22 -14.85 -3.62
CA ALA A 136 -7.59 -14.98 -3.14
C ALA A 136 -7.66 -15.28 -1.64
N THR A 137 -6.76 -16.15 -1.14
CA THR A 137 -6.66 -16.46 0.29
C THR A 137 -6.24 -15.22 1.11
N ILE A 138 -5.38 -14.36 0.56
CA ILE A 138 -5.04 -13.09 1.19
C ILE A 138 -6.28 -12.19 1.31
N LEU A 139 -7.09 -12.10 0.26
CA LEU A 139 -8.34 -11.34 0.29
C LEU A 139 -9.31 -11.88 1.34
N ASP A 140 -9.51 -13.19 1.38
CA ASP A 140 -10.37 -13.85 2.38
C ASP A 140 -9.85 -13.59 3.81
N SER A 141 -8.53 -13.67 4.01
CA SER A 141 -7.90 -13.42 5.31
C SER A 141 -8.11 -11.99 5.81
N ILE A 142 -8.17 -10.99 4.91
CA ILE A 142 -8.50 -9.61 5.27
C ILE A 142 -9.93 -9.53 5.82
N HIS A 143 -10.88 -10.21 5.18
CA HIS A 143 -12.27 -10.24 5.64
C HIS A 143 -12.40 -10.95 7.00
N ASP A 144 -11.75 -12.11 7.15
CA ASP A 144 -11.77 -12.89 8.38
C ASP A 144 -11.16 -12.12 9.57
N GLU A 145 -10.03 -11.43 9.34
CA GLU A 145 -9.34 -10.65 10.35
C GLU A 145 -10.19 -9.46 10.83
N VAL A 146 -10.87 -8.75 9.91
CA VAL A 146 -11.77 -7.65 10.28
C VAL A 146 -12.94 -8.18 11.10
N ALA A 147 -13.57 -9.28 10.67
CA ALA A 147 -14.67 -9.89 11.41
C ALA A 147 -14.23 -10.38 12.80
N GLN A 148 -13.01 -10.91 12.91
CA GLN A 148 -12.44 -11.30 14.19
C GLN A 148 -12.27 -10.10 15.13
N LEU A 149 -11.71 -8.98 14.64
CA LEU A 149 -11.53 -7.75 15.41
C LEU A 149 -12.86 -7.12 15.84
N GLU A 150 -13.87 -7.11 14.96
CA GLU A 150 -15.22 -6.65 15.28
C GLU A 150 -15.84 -7.46 16.43
N GLY A 151 -15.56 -8.77 16.50
CA GLY A 151 -16.02 -9.64 17.58
C GLY A 151 -15.50 -9.26 18.97
N PHE A 152 -14.42 -8.48 19.08
CA PHE A 152 -13.92 -7.96 20.37
C PHE A 152 -14.55 -6.62 20.78
N LEU A 153 -15.27 -5.95 19.88
CA LEU A 153 -15.94 -4.67 20.16
C LEU A 153 -17.38 -4.84 20.70
N LEU A 154 -17.92 -6.05 20.62
CA LEU A 154 -19.27 -6.44 21.06
C LEU A 154 -19.24 -7.20 22.38
#